data_AF-A0A1G9YGF2-F1
#
_entry.id   AF-A0A1G9YGF2-F1
#
_cell.length_a   1.000
_cell.length_b   1.000
_cell.length_c   1.000
_cell.angle_alpha   90.00
_cell.angle_beta   90.00
_cell.angle_gamma   90.00
#
_symmetry.space_group_name_H-M   'P 1'
#
loop_
_entity.id
_entity.type
_entity.pdbx_description
1 polymer ?
#
loop_
_entity_poly.entity_id
_entity_poly.type
_entity_poly.pdbx_seq_one_letter_code
_entity_poly.pdbx_strand_id
1 'polypeptide(L)'
;MKRMPRLLTAAVLAAVALPLLSGCASEKRGTADSPVANQRGDDSPANVTNFPDHFANIATKCVAGAPGFRAFVTTREAAPVVLPDPNCK
;
A
#
# COMPACT_ATOMS: atom_id res chain seq x y z
N MET A 1 50.18 -18.28 -2.30
CA MET A 1 49.87 -16.84 -2.37
C MET A 1 48.84 -16.45 -3.46
N LYS A 2 48.10 -17.37 -4.11
CA LYS A 2 47.07 -17.05 -5.14
C LYS A 2 45.63 -16.86 -4.60
N ARG A 3 45.42 -16.97 -3.28
CA ARG A 3 44.07 -16.91 -2.66
C ARG A 3 43.56 -15.47 -2.47
N MET A 4 44.46 -14.53 -2.19
CA MET A 4 44.15 -13.10 -2.00
C MET A 4 43.46 -12.44 -3.21
N PRO A 5 43.93 -12.61 -4.47
CA PRO A 5 43.27 -11.97 -5.61
C PRO A 5 41.85 -12.50 -5.84
N ARG A 6 41.62 -13.80 -5.57
CA ARG A 6 40.30 -14.45 -5.73
C ARG A 6 39.28 -13.99 -4.68
N LEU A 7 39.73 -13.78 -3.44
CA LEU A 7 38.88 -13.25 -2.36
C LEU A 7 38.47 -11.80 -2.65
N LEU A 8 39.39 -10.99 -3.19
CA LEU A 8 39.10 -9.62 -3.64
C LEU A 8 38.11 -9.60 -4.80
N THR A 9 38.26 -10.48 -5.80
CA THR A 9 37.30 -10.53 -6.93
C THR A 9 35.90 -10.95 -6.47
N ALA A 10 35.83 -11.93 -5.57
CA ALA A 10 34.55 -12.39 -5.00
C ALA A 10 33.87 -11.29 -4.18
N ALA A 11 34.63 -10.53 -3.38
CA ALA A 11 34.10 -9.40 -2.60
C ALA A 11 33.55 -8.29 -3.50
N VAL A 12 34.25 -7.96 -4.59
CA VAL A 12 33.79 -6.95 -5.56
C VAL A 12 32.53 -7.42 -6.29
N LEU A 13 32.49 -8.68 -6.73
CA LEU A 13 31.30 -9.25 -7.38
C LEU A 13 30.10 -9.27 -6.42
N ALA A 14 30.29 -9.64 -5.16
CA ALA A 14 29.23 -9.60 -4.15
C ALA A 14 28.74 -8.17 -3.90
N ALA A 15 29.66 -7.20 -3.78
CA ALA A 15 29.32 -5.80 -3.54
C ALA A 15 28.53 -5.16 -4.70
N VAL A 16 28.71 -5.63 -5.93
CA VAL A 16 27.93 -5.18 -7.10
C VAL A 16 26.63 -5.96 -7.26
N ALA A 17 26.63 -7.28 -6.98
CA ALA A 17 25.45 -8.12 -7.12
C ALA A 17 24.38 -7.83 -6.06
N LEU A 18 24.78 -7.54 -4.82
CA LEU A 18 23.86 -7.25 -3.71
C LEU A 18 22.92 -6.05 -3.99
N PRO A 19 23.40 -4.87 -4.44
CA PRO A 19 22.52 -3.74 -4.75
C PRO A 19 21.64 -3.98 -5.99
N LEU A 20 22.08 -4.83 -6.93
CA LEU A 20 21.28 -5.22 -8.10
C LEU A 20 20.17 -6.22 -7.74
N LEU A 21 20.36 -7.02 -6.68
CA LEU A 21 19.38 -7.98 -6.16
C LEU A 21 18.47 -7.38 -5.08
N SER A 22 18.90 -6.32 -4.38
CA SER A 22 18.03 -5.53 -3.52
C SER A 22 17.16 -4.64 -4.40
N GLY A 23 16.04 -5.20 -4.86
CA GLY A 23 15.09 -4.52 -5.73
C GLY A 23 14.76 -3.10 -5.27
N CYS A 24 14.50 -2.23 -6.25
CA CYS A 24 14.06 -0.85 -6.06
C CYS A 24 12.76 -0.80 -5.25
N ALA A 25 12.86 -0.80 -3.91
CA ALA A 25 11.76 -0.50 -3.00
C ALA A 25 11.49 1.01 -3.03
N SER A 26 11.06 1.52 -4.19
CA SER A 26 10.54 2.87 -4.34
C SER A 26 9.01 2.79 -4.29
N GLU A 27 8.49 2.46 -3.11
CA GLU A 27 7.04 2.49 -2.86
C GLU A 27 6.62 3.95 -2.79
N LYS A 28 6.18 4.53 -3.92
CA LYS A 28 5.70 5.92 -3.99
C LYS A 28 4.53 6.23 -3.03
N ARG A 29 3.87 5.18 -2.51
CA ARG A 29 2.73 5.27 -1.59
C ARG A 29 3.12 5.18 -0.10
N GLY A 30 4.41 5.04 0.21
CA GLY A 30 4.90 4.92 1.58
C GLY A 30 4.80 3.50 2.14
N THR A 31 5.64 3.19 3.13
CA THR A 31 5.75 1.87 3.77
C THR A 31 4.66 1.61 4.82
N ALA A 32 3.76 2.58 5.04
CA ALA A 32 2.68 2.50 6.03
C ALA A 32 1.35 2.00 5.45
N ASP A 33 1.20 2.02 4.12
CA ASP A 33 -0.01 1.52 3.47
C ASP A 33 0.05 0.00 3.29
N SER A 34 -1.12 -0.65 3.46
CA SER A 34 -1.23 -2.09 3.22
C SER A 34 -0.94 -2.41 1.75
N PRO A 35 -0.26 -3.53 1.45
CA PRO A 35 -0.01 -3.95 0.07
C PRO A 35 -1.33 -4.04 -0.71
N VAL A 36 -1.40 -3.34 -1.85
CA VAL A 36 -2.56 -3.43 -2.75
C VAL A 36 -2.32 -4.55 -3.78
N ALA A 37 -3.34 -5.36 -4.03
CA ALA A 37 -3.26 -6.44 -5.02
C ALA A 37 -2.80 -5.90 -6.38
N ASN A 38 -1.88 -6.61 -7.05
CA ASN A 38 -1.32 -6.22 -8.35
C ASN A 38 -0.71 -4.81 -8.41
N GLN A 39 -0.27 -4.24 -7.28
CA GLN A 39 0.24 -2.87 -7.15
C GLN A 39 -0.78 -1.79 -7.59
N ARG A 40 -2.05 -2.18 -7.75
CA ARG A 40 -3.12 -1.33 -8.26
C ARG A 40 -4.35 -1.56 -7.40
N GLY A 41 -4.53 -0.68 -6.42
CA GLY A 41 -5.78 -0.62 -5.65
C GLY A 41 -6.97 -0.27 -6.54
N ASP A 42 -8.17 -0.43 -6.00
CA ASP A 42 -9.40 -0.01 -6.67
C ASP A 42 -9.42 1.51 -6.92
N ASP A 43 -9.32 1.88 -8.20
CA ASP A 43 -9.23 3.27 -8.68
C ASP A 43 -10.60 3.88 -9.04
N SER A 44 -11.71 3.16 -8.78
CA SER A 44 -13.05 3.73 -8.97
C SER A 44 -13.29 4.93 -8.02
N PRO A 45 -14.22 5.85 -8.34
CA PRO A 45 -14.57 6.93 -7.42
C PRO A 45 -15.19 6.39 -6.12
N ALA A 46 -14.85 6.99 -4.98
CA ALA A 46 -15.59 6.78 -3.73
C ALA A 46 -16.92 7.55 -3.76
N ASN A 47 -17.94 7.04 -3.08
CA ASN A 47 -19.12 7.86 -2.80
C ASN A 47 -18.81 8.79 -1.63
N VAL A 48 -19.12 10.08 -1.77
CA VAL A 48 -18.80 11.10 -0.77
C VAL A 48 -20.08 11.79 -0.31
N THR A 49 -20.31 11.76 1.00
CA THR A 49 -21.34 12.57 1.64
C THR A 49 -20.69 13.83 2.21
N ASN A 50 -21.06 14.98 1.64
CA ASN A 50 -20.57 16.29 2.05
C ASN A 50 -21.47 16.89 3.13
N PHE A 51 -20.88 17.41 4.19
CA PHE A 51 -21.57 18.05 5.31
C PHE A 51 -21.24 19.55 5.32
N PRO A 52 -22.14 20.41 4.80
CA PRO A 52 -21.87 21.84 4.64
C PRO A 52 -21.85 22.62 5.97
N ASP A 53 -22.32 22.00 7.05
CA ASP A 53 -22.46 22.51 8.41
C ASP A 53 -21.23 22.25 9.30
N HIS A 54 -20.05 22.17 8.67
CA HIS A 54 -18.73 21.98 9.31
C HIS A 54 -18.51 20.62 10.00
N PHE A 55 -19.45 19.67 9.86
CA PHE A 55 -19.16 18.27 10.17
C PHE A 55 -18.16 17.67 9.18
N ALA A 56 -17.52 16.58 9.58
CA ALA A 56 -16.50 15.94 8.76
C ALA A 56 -17.15 15.18 7.61
N ASN A 57 -16.65 15.39 6.39
CA ASN A 57 -17.10 14.65 5.22
C ASN A 57 -16.80 13.16 5.37
N ILE A 58 -17.64 12.32 4.76
CA ILE A 58 -17.48 10.87 4.79
C ILE A 58 -17.32 10.39 3.35
N ALA A 59 -16.28 9.61 3.11
CA ALA A 59 -16.11 8.84 1.87
C ALA A 59 -16.33 7.36 2.17
N THR A 60 -16.95 6.64 1.24
CA THR A 60 -17.27 5.23 1.41
C THR A 60 -17.02 4.40 0.16
N LYS A 61 -16.58 3.15 0.37
CA LYS A 61 -16.38 2.13 -0.67
C LYS A 61 -16.60 0.71 -0.14
N CYS A 62 -17.01 -0.20 -1.01
CA CYS A 62 -16.97 -1.63 -0.71
C CYS A 62 -15.52 -2.10 -0.55
N VAL A 63 -15.27 -3.01 0.38
CA VAL A 63 -13.91 -3.49 0.67
C VAL A 63 -13.52 -4.56 -0.35
N ALA A 64 -12.50 -4.27 -1.15
CA ALA A 64 -11.98 -5.24 -2.11
C ALA A 64 -11.50 -6.51 -1.39
N GLY A 65 -11.99 -7.67 -1.82
CA GLY A 65 -11.65 -8.97 -1.22
C GLY A 65 -12.42 -9.31 0.05
N ALA A 66 -13.33 -8.46 0.54
CA ALA A 66 -14.22 -8.74 1.65
C ALA A 66 -15.68 -8.45 1.26
N PRO A 67 -16.34 -9.38 0.52
CA PRO A 67 -17.72 -9.20 0.09
C PRO A 67 -18.65 -9.02 1.31
N GLY A 68 -19.68 -8.19 1.15
CA GLY A 68 -20.60 -7.84 2.23
C GLY A 68 -20.08 -6.80 3.22
N PHE A 69 -18.92 -6.17 2.97
CA PHE A 69 -18.37 -5.12 3.84
C PHE A 69 -18.11 -3.81 3.11
N ARG A 70 -18.36 -2.71 3.81
CA ARG A 70 -18.13 -1.34 3.35
C ARG A 70 -17.27 -0.58 4.35
N ALA A 71 -16.25 0.10 3.84
CA ALA A 71 -15.40 0.99 4.61
C ALA A 71 -15.89 2.44 4.50
N PHE A 72 -15.84 3.13 5.63
CA PHE A 72 -16.13 4.55 5.79
C PHE A 72 -14.89 5.23 6.35
N VAL A 73 -14.48 6.31 5.70
CA VAL A 73 -13.38 7.17 6.13
C VAL A 73 -13.86 8.61 6.19
N THR A 74 -13.24 9.40 7.06
CA THR A 74 -13.59 10.79 7.24
C THR A 74 -12.39 11.70 6.99
N THR A 75 -12.64 12.98 6.72
CA THR A 75 -11.59 13.98 6.48
C THR A 75 -10.82 14.40 7.73
N ARG A 76 -11.26 13.95 8.92
CA ARG A 76 -10.53 14.13 10.18
C ARG A 76 -9.65 12.92 10.48
N GLU A 77 -8.67 13.10 11.35
CA GLU A 77 -7.81 12.01 11.82
C GLU A 77 -8.62 11.08 12.74
N ALA A 78 -9.16 10.02 12.16
CA ALA A 78 -9.95 9.00 12.83
C ALA A 78 -9.72 7.64 12.17
N ALA A 79 -9.85 6.57 12.95
CA ALA A 79 -9.78 5.22 12.43
C ALA A 79 -10.90 4.96 11.41
N PRO A 80 -10.61 4.26 10.29
CA PRO A 80 -11.64 3.80 9.37
C PRO A 80 -12.67 2.91 10.08
N VAL A 81 -13.93 3.03 9.70
CA VAL A 81 -15.01 2.18 10.19
C VAL A 81 -15.40 1.21 9.08
N VAL A 82 -15.47 -0.09 9.39
CA VAL A 82 -15.91 -1.12 8.44
C VAL A 82 -17.17 -1.77 8.96
N LEU A 83 -18.25 -1.72 8.17
CA LEU A 83 -19.56 -2.26 8.55
C LEU A 83 -20.04 -3.28 7.51
N PRO A 84 -20.85 -4.27 7.92
CA PRO A 84 -21.58 -5.11 6.99
C PRO A 84 -22.53 -4.27 6.12
N ASP A 85 -22.52 -4.51 4.80
CA ASP A 85 -23.42 -3.90 3.82
C ASP A 85 -23.78 -4.94 2.74
N PRO A 86 -25.05 -5.39 2.66
CA PRO A 86 -25.49 -6.38 1.68
C PRO A 86 -25.43 -5.88 0.23
N ASN A 87 -25.24 -4.58 0.00
CA ASN A 87 -25.07 -4.01 -1.33
C ASN A 87 -23.64 -4.18 -1.87
N CYS A 88 -22.68 -4.55 -1.00
CA CYS A 88 -21.32 -4.85 -1.41
C CYS A 88 -21.22 -6.32 -1.82
N LYS A 89 -21.00 -6.54 -3.12
CA LYS A 89 -20.93 -7.87 -3.74
C LYS A 89 -19.50 -8.35 -3.89
#